data_AF-A0A2T2VA25-F1
#
_entry.id   AF-A0A2T2VA25-F1
#
_cell.length_a   1.000
_cell.length_b   1.000
_cell.length_c   1.000
_cell.angle_alpha   90.00
_cell.angle_beta   90.00
_cell.angle_gamma   90.00
#
_symmetry.space_group_name_H-M   'P 1'
#
loop_
_entity.id
_entity.type
_entity.pdbx_description
1 polymer ?
#
loop_
_entity_poly.entity_id
_entity_poly.type
_entity_poly.pdbx_seq_one_letter_code
_entity_poly.pdbx_strand_id
1 'polypeptide(L)'
;MKYFSIHLNELESVNTEYLDENCQITDLMTKNPLTVQPTTPIRDVAEIFSHKHFHALPVVEDSKIKGIVSTRDLVQYLYKQSG
;
A
#
# COMPACT_ATOMS: atom_id res chain seq x y z
N MET A 1 11.58 24.07 8.57
CA MET A 1 10.12 24.25 8.48
C MET A 1 9.49 22.86 8.52
N LYS A 2 8.66 22.58 9.52
CA LYS A 2 8.24 21.24 9.96
C LYS A 2 7.29 20.58 8.95
N TYR A 3 7.72 19.49 8.31
CA TYR A 3 6.77 18.57 7.69
C TYR A 3 6.18 17.66 8.77
N PHE A 4 4.87 17.55 8.72
CA PHE A 4 3.97 16.94 9.68
C PHE A 4 4.42 15.57 10.19
N SER A 5 4.40 15.43 11.52
CA SER A 5 4.43 14.15 12.22
C SER A 5 3.23 13.30 11.78
N ILE A 6 3.48 12.34 10.90
CA ILE A 6 2.70 11.11 10.91
C ILE A 6 3.36 10.19 11.92
N HIS A 7 2.59 9.67 12.88
CA HIS A 7 3.01 8.55 13.70
C HIS A 7 3.47 7.45 12.75
N LEU A 8 4.78 7.31 12.62
CA LEU A 8 5.41 6.02 12.37
C LEU A 8 5.05 5.20 13.62
N ASN A 9 3.84 4.63 13.63
CA ASN A 9 3.61 3.44 14.43
C ASN A 9 4.76 2.51 14.07
N GLU A 10 5.43 2.03 15.11
CA GLU A 10 6.49 1.04 15.07
C GLU A 10 6.13 -0.03 14.02
N LEU A 11 6.57 0.18 12.78
CA LEU A 11 7.19 -0.92 12.08
C LEU A 11 8.34 -1.20 13.02
N GLU A 12 8.17 -2.20 13.90
CA GLU A 12 9.30 -2.92 14.45
C GLU A 12 10.19 -3.10 13.24
N SER A 13 11.27 -2.32 13.18
CA SER A 13 12.26 -2.42 12.13
C SER A 13 12.56 -3.89 12.10
N VAL A 14 12.17 -4.58 11.01
CA VAL A 14 12.34 -6.04 10.92
C VAL A 14 13.78 -6.26 11.31
N ASN A 15 13.99 -6.79 12.50
CA ASN A 15 15.29 -6.77 13.10
C ASN A 15 16.03 -7.84 12.33
N THR A 16 16.84 -7.42 11.35
CA THR A 16 17.49 -8.34 10.38
C THR A 16 18.43 -9.32 11.07
N GLU A 17 18.72 -9.08 12.35
CA GLU A 17 19.42 -9.98 13.26
C GLU A 17 18.62 -11.26 13.63
N TYR A 18 17.32 -11.32 13.31
CA TYR A 18 16.41 -12.44 13.64
C TYR A 18 15.83 -13.18 12.42
N LEU A 19 16.29 -12.87 11.21
CA LEU A 19 15.89 -13.61 10.02
C LEU A 19 16.77 -14.86 9.91
N ASP A 20 16.23 -15.99 10.39
CA ASP A 20 16.77 -17.32 10.14
C ASP A 20 16.92 -17.57 8.63
N GLU A 21 17.94 -18.34 8.23
CA GLU A 21 18.15 -18.78 6.84
C GLU A 21 16.96 -19.56 6.28
N ASN A 22 16.10 -20.10 7.16
CA ASN A 22 14.86 -20.79 6.79
C ASN A 22 13.61 -19.89 6.75
N CYS A 23 13.72 -18.59 7.05
CA CYS A 23 12.59 -17.66 7.03
C CYS A 23 11.98 -17.58 5.61
N GLN A 24 10.70 -17.92 5.49
CA GLN A 24 9.98 -17.91 4.22
C GLN A 24 9.23 -16.58 4.05
N ILE A 25 9.02 -16.16 2.81
CA ILE A 25 8.19 -14.97 2.50
C ILE A 25 6.80 -15.07 3.12
N THR A 26 6.27 -16.30 3.23
CA THR A 26 4.97 -16.58 3.87
C THR A 26 4.91 -16.22 5.35
N ASP A 27 6.07 -16.14 6.02
CA ASP A 27 6.19 -15.80 7.44
C ASP A 27 6.12 -14.29 7.66
N LEU A 28 6.45 -13.50 6.63
CA LEU A 28 6.49 -12.04 6.69
C LEU A 28 5.32 -11.37 5.94
N MET A 29 4.68 -12.06 5.00
CA MET A 29 3.64 -11.47 4.17
C MET A 29 2.33 -11.22 4.94
N THR A 30 1.60 -10.18 4.53
CA THR A 30 0.20 -10.02 4.94
C THR A 30 -0.67 -11.04 4.21
N LYS A 31 -1.29 -11.96 4.96
CA LYS A 31 -2.27 -12.90 4.41
C LYS A 31 -3.56 -12.17 4.05
N ASN A 32 -4.13 -12.48 2.89
CA ASN A 32 -5.36 -11.87 2.37
C ASN A 32 -5.33 -10.34 2.42
N PRO A 33 -4.41 -9.70 1.68
CA PRO A 33 -4.30 -8.24 1.68
C PRO A 33 -5.62 -7.61 1.23
N LEU A 34 -5.89 -6.38 1.68
CA LEU A 34 -6.99 -5.59 1.12
C LEU A 34 -6.74 -5.39 -0.38
N THR A 35 -7.76 -5.59 -1.19
CA THR A 35 -7.70 -5.41 -2.65
C THR A 35 -8.79 -4.45 -3.12
N VAL A 36 -8.57 -3.84 -4.29
CA VAL A 36 -9.58 -3.01 -4.97
C VAL A 36 -9.88 -3.58 -6.35
N GLN A 37 -11.06 -3.28 -6.89
CA GLN A 37 -11.41 -3.61 -8.27
C GLN A 37 -10.86 -2.57 -9.26
N PRO A 38 -10.62 -2.92 -10.54
CA PRO A 38 -10.24 -1.96 -11.58
C PRO A 38 -11.22 -0.79 -11.74
N THR A 39 -12.49 -1.02 -11.40
CA THR A 39 -13.59 -0.05 -11.45
C THR A 39 -13.74 0.78 -10.17
N THR A 40 -12.92 0.53 -9.15
CA THR A 40 -12.98 1.28 -7.88
C THR A 40 -12.63 2.75 -8.13
N PRO A 41 -13.49 3.71 -7.74
CA PRO A 41 -13.20 5.12 -7.90
C PRO A 41 -11.89 5.53 -7.23
N ILE A 42 -11.12 6.38 -7.91
CA ILE A 42 -9.81 6.83 -7.41
C ILE A 42 -9.93 7.59 -6.08
N ARG A 43 -11.08 8.24 -5.83
CA ARG A 43 -11.40 8.89 -4.56
C ARG A 43 -11.42 7.88 -3.40
N ASP A 44 -12.06 6.74 -3.61
CA ASP A 44 -12.22 5.71 -2.58
C ASP A 44 -10.86 5.06 -2.28
N VAL A 45 -10.02 4.87 -3.31
CA VAL A 45 -8.62 4.45 -3.14
C VAL A 45 -7.83 5.46 -2.29
N ALA A 46 -8.02 6.76 -2.53
CA ALA A 46 -7.37 7.82 -1.75
C ALA A 46 -7.85 7.85 -0.29
N GLU A 47 -9.13 7.61 -0.05
CA GLU A 47 -9.70 7.47 1.29
C GLU A 47 -9.13 6.25 2.03
N ILE A 48 -8.98 5.11 1.34
CA ILE A 48 -8.31 3.94 1.93
C ILE A 48 -6.89 4.30 2.36
N PHE A 49 -6.10 4.95 1.50
CA PHE A 49 -4.74 5.35 1.84
C PHE A 49 -4.66 6.43 2.93
N SER A 50 -5.68 7.28 3.11
CA SER A 50 -5.69 8.30 4.18
C SER A 50 -5.94 7.69 5.56
N HIS A 51 -6.64 6.56 5.63
CA HIS A 51 -7.01 5.89 6.89
C HIS A 51 -6.15 4.68 7.24
N LYS A 52 -5.36 4.15 6.30
CA LYS A 52 -4.56 2.93 6.50
C LYS A 52 -3.06 3.22 6.45
N HIS A 53 -2.26 2.31 7.01
CA HIS A 53 -0.81 2.47 7.17
C HIS A 53 0.00 1.77 6.05
N PHE A 54 -0.62 1.58 4.88
CA PHE A 54 0.04 1.02 3.70
C PHE A 54 -0.13 1.96 2.51
N HIS A 55 0.74 1.84 1.52
CA HIS A 55 0.84 2.78 0.40
C HIS A 55 0.60 2.15 -0.97
N ALA A 56 0.22 0.87 -1.00
CA ALA A 56 -0.12 0.17 -2.21
C ALA A 56 -1.21 -0.86 -1.97
N LEU A 57 -2.03 -1.09 -2.99
CA LEU A 57 -3.12 -2.06 -3.00
C LEU A 57 -3.06 -2.89 -4.28
N PRO A 58 -3.19 -4.22 -4.20
CA PRO A 58 -3.45 -5.05 -5.37
C PRO A 58 -4.79 -4.68 -6.00
N VAL A 59 -4.79 -4.59 -7.33
CA VAL A 59 -6.00 -4.46 -8.13
C VAL A 59 -6.39 -5.86 -8.63
N VAL A 60 -7.58 -6.33 -8.27
CA VAL A 60 -8.05 -7.69 -8.51
C VAL A 60 -9.45 -7.68 -9.13
N GLU A 61 -9.66 -8.52 -10.14
CA GLU A 61 -10.96 -8.77 -10.77
C GLU A 61 -11.01 -10.23 -11.23
N ASP A 62 -12.16 -10.89 -11.04
CA ASP A 62 -12.36 -12.32 -11.31
C ASP A 62 -11.28 -13.23 -10.68
N SER A 63 -10.89 -12.93 -9.44
CA SER A 63 -9.83 -13.61 -8.69
C SER A 63 -8.45 -13.58 -9.37
N LYS A 64 -8.23 -12.67 -10.33
CA LYS A 64 -6.96 -12.46 -11.01
C LYS A 64 -6.38 -11.09 -10.68
N ILE A 65 -5.08 -11.04 -10.44
CA ILE A 65 -4.35 -9.79 -10.28
C ILE A 65 -4.31 -9.08 -11.63
N LYS A 66 -4.78 -7.84 -11.65
CA LYS A 66 -4.73 -6.95 -12.82
C LYS A 66 -3.60 -5.93 -12.71
N GLY A 67 -3.13 -5.65 -11.49
CA GLY A 67 -2.02 -4.74 -11.25
C GLY A 67 -1.92 -4.31 -9.79
N ILE A 68 -1.29 -3.15 -9.60
CA ILE A 68 -1.11 -2.50 -8.30
C ILE A 68 -1.43 -1.01 -8.46
N VAL A 69 -2.07 -0.42 -7.45
CA VAL A 69 -2.23 1.02 -7.33
C VAL A 69 -1.54 1.49 -6.06
N SER A 70 -0.86 2.62 -6.14
CA SER A 70 -0.08 3.19 -5.04
C SER A 70 -0.39 4.66 -4.82
N THR A 71 0.06 5.21 -3.70
CA THR A 71 -0.03 6.66 -3.43
C THR A 71 0.71 7.49 -4.48
N ARG A 72 1.75 6.94 -5.14
CA ARG A 72 2.44 7.59 -6.26
C ARG A 72 1.52 7.78 -7.46
N ASP A 73 0.66 6.81 -7.74
CA ASP A 73 -0.30 6.88 -8.85
C ASP A 73 -1.33 7.98 -8.60
N LEU A 74 -1.74 8.20 -7.34
CA LEU A 74 -2.60 9.32 -6.96
C LEU A 74 -1.93 10.67 -7.23
N VAL A 75 -0.66 10.84 -6.82
CA VAL A 75 0.09 12.07 -7.08
C VAL A 75 0.22 12.31 -8.58
N GLN A 76 0.52 11.26 -9.36
CA GLN A 76 0.62 11.37 -10.82
C GLN A 76 -0.74 11.74 -11.44
N TYR A 77 -1.83 11.15 -10.95
CA TYR A 77 -3.18 11.46 -11.41
C TYR A 77 -3.52 12.94 -11.16
N LEU A 78 -3.26 13.45 -9.95
CA LEU A 78 -3.49 14.86 -9.61
C LEU A 78 -2.64 15.80 -10.48
N TYR A 79 -1.37 15.47 -10.70
CA TYR A 79 -0.50 16.26 -11.58
C TYR A 79 -1.06 16.35 -13.01
N LYS A 80 -1.55 15.24 -13.57
CA LYS A 80 -2.16 15.18 -14.90
C LYS A 80 -3.46 16.00 -15.02
N GLN A 81 -4.17 16.25 -13.92
CA GLN A 81 -5.39 17.07 -13.90
C GLN A 81 -5.10 18.57 -13.73
N SER A 82 -3.88 18.92 -13.30
CA SER A 82 -3.46 20.31 -13.03
C SER A 82 -2.79 21.02 -14.21
N GLY A 83 -2.55 20.30 -15.31
CA GLY A 83 -2.06 20.83 -16.59
C GLY A 83 -3.15 20.74 -17.65
#